data_AF-A0A959TC42-F1
#
_entry.id   AF-A0A959TC42-F1
#
_cell.length_a   1.000
_cell.length_b   1.000
_cell.length_c   1.000
_cell.angle_alpha   90.00
_cell.angle_beta   90.00
_cell.angle_gamma   90.00
#
_symmetry.space_group_name_H-M   'P 1'
#
loop_
_entity.id
_entity.type
_entity.pdbx_description
1 polymer ?
#
loop_
_entity_poly.entity_id
_entity_poly.type
_entity_poly.pdbx_seq_one_letter_code
_entity_poly.pdbx_strand_id
1 'polypeptide(L)'
;FMVHGAIYLGMKTEGRLFARLFLLLKQAMLVFVLLFVGLTAYTLLSLPHLTDRFLQEPWLAALPFLAFLSIANVPRLINRKRFKLAFGFSSIAVALLLMVVAVELYPVLLISTLDPAWSLTVYNAASSEKALRIMLGFAAVGTPLVLGYTFFVYRTFYGKVRLDEHSY
;
A
#
# COMPACT_ATOMS: atom_id res chain seq x y z
N PHE A 1 4.33 -4.71 4.21
CA PHE A 1 3.58 -5.96 4.00
C PHE A 1 3.28 -6.75 5.27
N MET A 2 4.26 -7.07 6.12
CA MET A 2 4.03 -7.87 7.35
C MET A 2 2.89 -7.34 8.25
N VAL A 3 2.87 -6.03 8.55
CA VAL A 3 1.80 -5.41 9.36
C VAL A 3 0.42 -5.60 8.73
N HIS A 4 0.28 -5.36 7.42
CA HIS A 4 -0.98 -5.50 6.70
C HIS A 4 -1.51 -6.96 6.77
N GLY A 5 -0.62 -7.93 6.54
CA GLY A 5 -0.96 -9.35 6.68
C GLY A 5 -1.31 -9.76 8.11
N ALA A 6 -0.60 -9.27 9.11
CA ALA A 6 -0.90 -9.54 10.51
C ALA A 6 -2.24 -8.92 10.97
N ILE A 7 -2.61 -7.75 10.46
CA ILE A 7 -3.94 -7.15 10.66
C ILE A 7 -5.02 -8.05 10.03
N TYR A 8 -4.78 -8.56 8.82
CA TYR A 8 -5.68 -9.50 8.15
C TYR A 8 -5.88 -10.78 8.98
N LEU A 9 -4.79 -11.38 9.47
CA LEU A 9 -4.86 -12.54 10.35
C LEU A 9 -5.60 -12.23 11.66
N GLY A 10 -5.47 -11.01 12.19
CA GLY A 10 -6.26 -10.55 13.34
C GLY A 10 -7.78 -10.55 13.09
N MET A 11 -8.23 -10.41 11.84
CA MET A 11 -9.64 -10.57 11.47
C MET A 11 -10.08 -12.03 11.36
N LYS A 12 -9.14 -12.95 11.09
CA LYS A 12 -9.40 -14.35 10.74
C LYS A 12 -9.16 -15.34 11.87
N THR A 13 -8.40 -14.97 12.90
CA THR A 13 -7.97 -15.88 13.98
C THR A 13 -8.67 -15.62 15.31
N GLU A 14 -8.65 -16.62 16.19
CA GLU A 14 -9.15 -16.54 17.56
C GLU A 14 -8.33 -17.37 18.56
N GLY A 15 -8.70 -17.29 19.85
CA GLY A 15 -8.05 -18.04 20.93
C GLY A 15 -6.55 -17.76 21.08
N ARG A 16 -5.79 -18.84 21.30
CA ARG A 16 -4.34 -18.80 21.57
C ARG A 16 -3.53 -18.26 20.39
N LEU A 17 -3.90 -18.65 19.16
CA LEU A 17 -3.23 -18.18 17.95
C LEU A 17 -3.38 -16.67 17.79
N PHE A 18 -4.60 -16.14 17.98
CA PHE A 18 -4.85 -14.71 17.96
C PHE A 18 -4.00 -13.96 19.00
N ALA A 19 -3.93 -14.47 20.24
CA ALA A 19 -3.14 -13.84 21.30
C ALA A 19 -1.64 -13.72 20.92
N ARG A 20 -1.06 -14.78 20.35
CA ARG A 20 0.33 -14.78 19.87
C ARG A 20 0.52 -13.81 18.70
N LEU A 21 -0.36 -13.85 17.71
CA LEU A 21 -0.30 -12.96 16.55
C LEU A 21 -0.50 -11.49 16.94
N PHE A 22 -1.31 -11.20 17.95
CA PHE A 22 -1.56 -9.84 18.40
C PHE A 22 -0.31 -9.21 19.02
N LEU A 23 0.51 -9.99 19.75
CA LEU A 23 1.79 -9.52 20.27
C LEU A 23 2.78 -9.25 19.14
N LEU A 24 2.91 -10.19 18.20
CA LEU A 24 3.76 -10.02 17.02
C LEU A 24 3.32 -8.83 16.17
N LEU A 25 2.02 -8.61 16.00
CA LEU A 25 1.48 -7.45 15.29
C LEU A 25 1.88 -6.13 15.96
N LYS A 26 1.83 -6.04 17.29
CA LYS A 26 2.26 -4.82 18.00
C LYS A 26 3.75 -4.53 17.82
N GLN A 27 4.58 -5.56 17.93
CA GLN A 27 6.03 -5.45 17.68
C GLN A 27 6.32 -5.06 16.23
N ALA A 28 5.69 -5.75 15.27
CA ALA A 28 5.77 -5.46 13.85
C ALA A 28 5.34 -4.02 13.54
N MET A 29 4.29 -3.52 14.18
CA MET A 29 3.80 -2.15 13.99
C MET A 29 4.81 -1.13 14.54
N LEU A 30 5.40 -1.39 15.71
CA LEU A 30 6.44 -0.51 16.27
C LEU A 30 7.65 -0.44 15.34
N VAL A 31 8.18 -1.60 14.92
CA VAL A 31 9.31 -1.67 13.99
C VAL A 31 8.97 -0.98 12.67
N PHE A 32 7.78 -1.20 12.13
CA PHE A 32 7.33 -0.53 10.91
C PHE A 32 7.29 0.99 11.05
N VAL A 33 6.76 1.52 12.15
CA VAL A 33 6.71 2.98 12.38
C VAL A 33 8.11 3.57 12.50
N LEU A 34 9.01 2.90 13.24
CA LEU A 34 10.39 3.36 13.38
C LEU A 34 11.12 3.37 12.04
N LEU A 35 10.99 2.30 11.24
CA LEU A 35 11.56 2.24 9.90
C LEU A 35 10.93 3.26 8.95
N PHE A 36 9.61 3.45 9.00
CA PHE A 36 8.91 4.41 8.16
C PHE A 36 9.35 5.84 8.46
N VAL A 37 9.39 6.24 9.74
CA VAL A 37 9.84 7.57 10.15
C VAL A 37 11.33 7.75 9.84
N GLY A 38 12.17 6.78 10.20
CA GLY A 38 13.61 6.84 9.97
C GLY A 38 13.97 6.93 8.49
N LEU A 39 13.35 6.10 7.65
CA LEU A 39 13.54 6.14 6.20
C LEU A 39 13.01 7.44 5.61
N THR A 40 11.82 7.89 6.00
CA THR A 40 11.25 9.15 5.50
C THR A 40 12.15 10.34 5.86
N ALA A 41 12.63 10.40 7.12
CA ALA A 41 13.56 11.44 7.54
C ALA A 41 14.88 11.38 6.76
N TYR A 42 15.47 10.19 6.63
CA TYR A 42 16.70 10.00 5.85
C TYR A 42 16.53 10.44 4.40
N THR A 43 15.44 10.04 3.76
CA THR A 43 15.10 10.39 2.38
C THR A 43 14.95 11.90 2.21
N LEU A 44 14.18 12.56 3.09
CA LEU A 44 13.96 14.02 3.01
C LEU A 44 15.23 14.84 3.29
N LEU A 45 16.13 14.34 4.13
CA LEU A 45 17.41 15.00 4.44
C LEU A 45 18.47 14.77 3.36
N SER A 46 18.46 13.60 2.71
CA SER A 46 19.52 13.19 1.77
C SER A 46 19.18 13.50 0.31
N LEU A 47 17.89 13.59 -0.04
CA LEU A 47 17.43 13.78 -1.42
C LEU A 47 16.46 14.96 -1.51
N PRO A 48 16.96 16.21 -1.52
CA PRO A 48 16.12 17.41 -1.49
C PRO A 48 15.14 17.48 -2.66
N HIS A 49 15.55 16.99 -3.84
CA HIS A 49 14.75 17.04 -5.07
C HIS A 49 13.40 16.32 -4.96
N LEU A 50 13.27 15.34 -4.05
CA LEU A 50 12.01 14.61 -3.83
C LEU A 50 10.91 15.51 -3.23
N THR A 51 11.27 16.68 -2.70
CA THR A 51 10.32 17.66 -2.15
C THR A 51 9.96 18.76 -3.12
N ASP A 52 10.76 19.00 -4.16
CA ASP A 52 10.60 20.14 -5.07
C ASP A 52 9.22 20.20 -5.69
N ARG A 53 8.70 19.04 -6.12
CA ARG A 53 7.36 18.95 -6.71
C ARG A 53 6.25 19.35 -5.73
N PHE A 54 6.35 18.91 -4.48
CA PHE A 54 5.37 19.21 -3.44
C PHE A 54 5.45 20.67 -3.00
N LEU A 55 6.61 21.31 -3.12
CA LEU A 55 6.78 22.74 -2.86
C LEU A 55 6.22 23.60 -4.00
N GLN A 56 6.41 23.18 -5.25
CA GLN A 56 5.87 23.86 -6.44
C GLN A 56 4.34 23.71 -6.56
N GLU A 57 3.81 22.53 -6.21
CA GLU A 57 2.39 22.22 -6.22
C GLU A 57 1.93 21.77 -4.82
N PRO A 58 1.67 22.70 -3.88
CA PRO A 58 1.38 22.37 -2.48
C PRO A 58 0.18 21.45 -2.25
N TRP A 59 -0.79 21.45 -3.17
CA TRP A 59 -1.96 20.58 -3.09
C TRP A 59 -1.58 19.10 -3.19
N LEU A 60 -0.48 18.76 -3.87
CA LEU A 60 0.03 17.38 -3.94
C LEU A 60 0.54 16.87 -2.59
N ALA A 61 0.94 17.78 -1.68
CA ALA A 61 1.35 17.42 -0.32
C ALA A 61 0.21 16.80 0.50
N ALA A 62 -1.05 16.91 0.04
CA ALA A 62 -2.16 16.18 0.61
C ALA A 62 -1.94 14.66 0.55
N LEU A 63 -1.27 14.12 -0.48
CA LEU A 63 -1.01 12.68 -0.61
C LEU A 63 -0.11 12.12 0.51
N PRO A 64 1.13 12.61 0.71
CA PRO A 64 1.99 12.13 1.79
C PRO A 64 1.40 12.45 3.17
N PHE A 65 0.67 13.57 3.31
CA PHE A 65 -0.01 13.91 4.55
C PHE A 65 -1.13 12.90 4.89
N LEU A 66 -1.99 12.57 3.93
CA LEU A 66 -3.03 11.54 4.10
C LEU A 66 -2.41 10.16 4.34
N ALA A 67 -1.28 9.84 3.69
CA ALA A 67 -0.56 8.58 3.93
C ALA A 67 -0.09 8.50 5.40
N PHE A 68 0.53 9.58 5.88
CA PHE A 68 0.96 9.71 7.27
C PHE A 68 -0.21 9.56 8.25
N LEU A 69 -1.31 10.31 8.05
CA LEU A 69 -2.50 10.21 8.89
C LEU A 69 -3.08 8.80 8.89
N SER A 70 -3.09 8.14 7.72
CA SER A 70 -3.59 6.78 7.60
C SER A 70 -2.74 5.80 8.43
N ILE A 71 -1.41 5.89 8.31
CA ILE A 71 -0.45 5.08 9.08
C ILE A 71 -0.59 5.36 10.58
N ALA A 72 -0.65 6.64 10.98
CA ALA A 72 -0.73 7.05 12.38
C ALA A 72 -2.02 6.56 13.06
N ASN A 73 -3.10 6.36 12.31
CA ASN A 73 -4.37 5.86 12.84
C ASN A 73 -4.37 4.32 13.05
N VAL A 74 -3.53 3.56 12.33
CA VAL A 74 -3.50 2.09 12.40
C VAL A 74 -3.19 1.56 13.82
N PRO A 75 -2.18 2.06 14.58
CA PRO A 75 -1.91 1.59 15.95
C PRO A 75 -3.09 1.77 16.89
N ARG A 76 -3.79 2.91 16.78
CA ARG A 76 -5.01 3.19 17.56
C ARG A 76 -6.09 2.15 17.27
N LEU A 77 -6.30 1.81 16.00
CA LEU A 77 -7.30 0.81 15.59
C LEU A 77 -6.93 -0.60 16.03
N ILE A 78 -5.65 -0.97 15.94
CA ILE A 78 -5.13 -2.25 16.46
C ILE A 78 -5.36 -2.36 17.97
N ASN A 79 -5.03 -1.31 18.74
CA ASN A 79 -5.23 -1.30 20.19
C ASN A 79 -6.71 -1.38 20.58
N ARG A 80 -7.60 -0.78 19.79
CA ARG A 80 -9.06 -0.91 19.95
C ARG A 80 -9.64 -2.21 19.37
N LYS A 81 -8.80 -3.13 18.89
CA LYS A 81 -9.20 -4.40 18.24
C LYS A 81 -10.18 -4.22 17.06
N ARG A 82 -10.17 -3.05 16.41
CA ARG A 82 -11.02 -2.71 15.24
C ARG A 82 -10.32 -3.12 13.94
N PHE A 83 -10.04 -4.41 13.77
CA PHE A 83 -9.17 -4.91 12.70
C PHE A 83 -9.68 -4.63 11.27
N LYS A 84 -10.99 -4.60 11.04
CA LYS A 84 -11.55 -4.24 9.71
C LYS A 84 -11.19 -2.82 9.29
N LEU A 85 -11.31 -1.88 10.21
CA LEU A 85 -10.91 -0.49 9.97
C LEU A 85 -9.39 -0.40 9.86
N ALA A 86 -8.64 -1.08 10.74
CA ALA A 86 -7.18 -1.10 10.65
C ALA A 86 -6.70 -1.63 9.28
N PHE A 87 -7.37 -2.65 8.74
CA PHE A 87 -7.10 -3.20 7.42
C PHE A 87 -7.34 -2.14 6.35
N GLY A 88 -8.52 -1.49 6.35
CA GLY A 88 -8.84 -0.41 5.41
C GLY A 88 -7.83 0.74 5.43
N PHE A 89 -7.49 1.26 6.61
CA PHE A 89 -6.47 2.32 6.75
C PHE A 89 -5.08 1.84 6.28
N SER A 90 -4.69 0.60 6.60
CA SER A 90 -3.42 0.07 6.11
C SER A 90 -3.39 -0.12 4.58
N SER A 91 -4.51 -0.48 3.94
CA SER A 91 -4.63 -0.54 2.48
C SER A 91 -4.55 0.84 1.85
N ILE A 92 -5.25 1.83 2.44
CA ILE A 92 -5.21 3.23 2.01
C ILE A 92 -3.78 3.77 2.13
N ALA A 93 -3.08 3.46 3.22
CA ALA A 93 -1.69 3.87 3.41
C ALA A 93 -0.78 3.31 2.31
N VAL A 94 -0.89 2.01 1.98
CA VAL A 94 -0.12 1.39 0.89
C VAL A 94 -0.43 2.07 -0.45
N ALA A 95 -1.71 2.29 -0.76
CA ALA A 95 -2.11 2.95 -2.01
C ALA A 95 -1.58 4.39 -2.10
N LEU A 96 -1.68 5.16 -1.03
CA LEU A 96 -1.18 6.55 -0.99
C LEU A 96 0.35 6.61 -1.10
N LEU A 97 1.09 5.71 -0.45
CA LEU A 97 2.54 5.66 -0.60
C LEU A 97 2.96 5.34 -2.04
N LEU A 98 2.27 4.41 -2.72
CA LEU A 98 2.51 4.14 -4.15
C LEU A 98 2.16 5.35 -5.02
N MET A 99 1.06 6.06 -4.71
CA MET A 99 0.69 7.29 -5.41
C MET A 99 1.71 8.40 -5.22
N VAL A 100 2.29 8.57 -4.02
CA VAL A 100 3.35 9.54 -3.75
C VAL A 100 4.54 9.30 -4.68
N VAL A 101 4.99 8.05 -4.79
CA VAL A 101 6.09 7.69 -5.69
C VAL A 101 5.72 7.95 -7.15
N ALA A 102 4.52 7.55 -7.58
CA ALA A 102 4.07 7.75 -8.95
C ALA A 102 3.98 9.24 -9.34
N VAL A 103 3.46 10.07 -8.43
CA VAL A 103 3.34 11.52 -8.62
C VAL A 103 4.71 12.18 -8.64
N GLU A 104 5.60 11.81 -7.72
CA GLU A 104 6.95 12.39 -7.66
C GLU A 104 7.72 12.09 -8.95
N LEU A 105 7.70 10.84 -9.40
CA LEU A 105 8.45 10.38 -10.57
C LEU A 105 7.90 10.87 -11.91
N TYR A 106 6.58 11.04 -12.06
CA TYR A 106 5.95 11.37 -13.34
C TYR A 106 6.54 12.65 -14.00
N PRO A 107 6.97 12.66 -15.28
CA PRO A 107 6.74 11.64 -16.31
C PRO A 107 7.87 10.61 -16.44
N VAL A 108 8.89 10.66 -15.60
CA VAL A 108 10.03 9.74 -15.62
C VAL A 108 9.67 8.48 -14.84
N LEU A 109 9.85 7.30 -15.41
CA LEU A 109 9.63 6.02 -14.72
C LEU A 109 10.93 5.52 -14.08
N LEU A 110 12.07 5.76 -14.73
CA LEU A 110 13.39 5.38 -14.22
C LEU A 110 14.41 6.45 -14.62
N ILE A 111 15.01 7.07 -13.61
CA ILE A 111 16.03 8.11 -13.78
C ILE A 111 17.38 7.45 -14.06
N SER A 112 18.04 7.87 -15.14
CA SER A 112 19.40 7.42 -15.47
C SER A 112 20.43 8.13 -14.60
N THR A 113 21.41 7.39 -14.09
CA THR A 113 22.52 7.93 -13.29
C THR A 113 23.73 8.34 -14.13
N LEU A 114 23.76 8.00 -15.42
CA LEU A 114 24.88 8.30 -16.33
C LEU A 114 24.62 9.55 -17.18
N ASP A 115 23.41 9.66 -17.73
CA ASP A 115 22.98 10.78 -18.57
C ASP A 115 21.46 10.97 -18.41
N PRO A 116 20.98 12.15 -17.96
CA PRO A 116 19.55 12.46 -17.86
C PRO A 116 18.77 12.20 -19.15
N ALA A 117 19.38 12.38 -20.32
CA ALA A 117 18.75 12.14 -21.63
C ALA A 117 18.39 10.67 -21.88
N TRP A 118 19.01 9.74 -21.15
CA TRP A 118 18.72 8.30 -21.23
C TRP A 118 17.71 7.81 -20.20
N SER A 119 17.06 8.74 -19.49
CA SER A 119 15.99 8.38 -18.55
C SER A 119 14.80 7.75 -19.27
N LEU A 120 14.20 6.72 -18.68
CA LEU A 120 12.98 6.11 -19.20
C LEU A 120 11.79 6.94 -18.74
N THR A 121 11.01 7.43 -19.68
CA THR A 121 9.80 8.23 -19.46
C THR A 121 8.58 7.47 -19.95
N VAL A 122 7.40 7.90 -19.52
CA VAL A 122 6.13 7.37 -20.04
C VAL A 122 5.96 7.54 -21.54
N TYR A 123 6.75 8.41 -22.19
CA TYR A 123 6.66 8.69 -23.62
C TYR A 123 7.63 7.85 -24.45
N ASN A 124 8.88 7.67 -23.98
CA ASN A 124 9.89 6.89 -24.72
C ASN A 124 9.83 5.39 -24.41
N ALA A 125 9.25 5.00 -23.26
CA ALA A 125 9.09 3.60 -22.86
C ALA A 125 7.67 3.05 -23.15
N ALA A 126 6.81 3.84 -23.79
CA ALA A 126 5.47 3.40 -24.15
C ALA A 126 5.48 2.40 -25.31
N SER A 127 4.58 1.41 -25.22
CA SER A 127 4.19 0.58 -26.36
C SER A 127 3.48 1.41 -27.44
N SER A 128 3.35 0.86 -28.64
CA SER A 128 2.56 1.50 -29.71
C SER A 128 1.13 1.81 -29.24
N GLU A 129 0.55 2.90 -29.76
CA GLU A 129 -0.80 3.34 -29.38
C GLU A 129 -1.85 2.24 -29.62
N LYS A 130 -1.71 1.47 -30.71
CA LYS A 130 -2.57 0.32 -31.01
C LYS A 130 -2.51 -0.71 -29.88
N ALA A 131 -1.31 -1.09 -29.43
CA ALA A 131 -1.15 -2.05 -28.35
C ALA A 131 -1.70 -1.50 -27.02
N LEU A 132 -1.49 -0.21 -26.74
CA LEU A 132 -2.00 0.43 -25.53
C LEU A 132 -3.54 0.45 -25.49
N ARG A 133 -4.19 0.77 -26.62
CA ARG A 133 -5.65 0.75 -26.75
C ARG A 133 -6.22 -0.66 -26.55
N ILE A 134 -5.55 -1.70 -27.09
CA ILE A 134 -5.96 -3.10 -26.89
C ILE A 134 -5.83 -3.49 -25.41
N MET A 135 -4.70 -3.18 -24.78
CA MET A 135 -4.46 -3.51 -23.37
C MET A 135 -5.43 -2.76 -22.44
N LEU A 136 -5.77 -1.52 -22.77
CA LEU A 136 -6.80 -0.76 -22.06
C LEU A 136 -8.16 -1.44 -22.14
N GLY A 137 -8.52 -2.00 -23.30
CA GLY A 137 -9.73 -2.82 -23.44
C GLY A 137 -9.72 -4.06 -22.53
N PHE A 138 -8.59 -4.78 -22.47
CA PHE A 138 -8.42 -5.90 -21.55
C PHE A 138 -8.50 -5.47 -20.08
N ALA A 139 -7.88 -4.35 -19.70
CA ALA A 139 -7.95 -3.84 -18.33
C ALA A 139 -9.39 -3.42 -17.98
N ALA A 140 -10.08 -2.73 -18.88
CA ALA A 140 -11.45 -2.25 -18.67
C ALA A 140 -12.45 -3.38 -18.39
N VAL A 141 -12.25 -4.58 -18.97
CA VAL A 141 -13.09 -5.77 -18.72
C VAL A 141 -12.51 -6.68 -17.63
N GLY A 142 -11.21 -6.95 -17.70
CA GLY A 142 -10.52 -7.87 -16.80
C GLY A 142 -10.46 -7.37 -15.35
N THR A 143 -10.19 -6.09 -15.14
CA THR A 143 -10.14 -5.50 -13.79
C THR A 143 -11.47 -5.63 -13.05
N PRO A 144 -12.63 -5.22 -13.58
CA PRO A 144 -13.90 -5.40 -12.86
C PRO A 144 -14.25 -6.88 -12.65
N LEU A 145 -13.92 -7.78 -13.59
CA LEU A 145 -14.11 -9.22 -13.40
C LEU A 145 -13.30 -9.77 -12.23
N VAL A 146 -12.01 -9.46 -12.17
CA VAL A 146 -11.11 -9.87 -11.07
C VAL A 146 -11.59 -9.29 -9.73
N LEU A 147 -12.00 -8.02 -9.71
CA LEU A 147 -12.54 -7.38 -8.52
C LEU A 147 -13.86 -8.04 -8.06
N GLY A 148 -14.76 -8.35 -9.00
CA GLY A 148 -16.02 -9.03 -8.73
C GLY A 148 -15.82 -10.42 -8.15
N TYR A 149 -14.94 -11.22 -8.77
CA TYR A 149 -14.58 -12.55 -8.26
C TYR A 149 -13.91 -12.47 -6.88
N THR A 150 -12.95 -11.55 -6.71
CA THR A 150 -12.28 -11.34 -5.43
C THR A 150 -13.30 -10.96 -4.35
N PHE A 151 -14.21 -10.04 -4.65
CA PHE A 151 -15.30 -9.67 -3.73
C PHE A 151 -16.18 -10.86 -3.38
N PHE A 152 -16.58 -11.68 -4.36
CA PHE A 152 -17.35 -12.90 -4.13
C PHE A 152 -16.62 -13.86 -3.19
N VAL A 153 -15.35 -14.16 -3.44
CA VAL A 153 -14.53 -15.04 -2.58
C VAL A 153 -14.45 -14.49 -1.16
N TYR A 154 -14.13 -13.20 -0.99
CA TYR A 154 -14.04 -12.58 0.34
C TYR A 154 -15.38 -12.55 1.08
N ARG A 155 -16.49 -12.42 0.36
CA ARG A 155 -17.84 -12.49 0.91
C ARG A 155 -18.19 -13.92 1.33
N THR A 156 -17.89 -14.91 0.49
CA THR A 156 -18.19 -16.32 0.76
C THR A 156 -17.42 -16.83 1.97
N PHE A 157 -16.13 -16.50 2.08
CA PHE A 157 -15.30 -16.89 3.22
C PHE A 157 -15.27 -15.83 4.33
N TYR A 158 -16.34 -15.07 4.48
CA TYR A 158 -16.40 -14.03 5.50
C TYR A 158 -16.49 -14.62 6.92
N GLY A 159 -15.84 -13.94 7.88
CA GLY A 159 -15.75 -14.41 9.25
C GLY A 159 -14.40 -15.02 9.60
N LYS A 160 -14.30 -15.53 10.83
CA LYS A 160 -13.10 -16.18 11.37
C LYS A 160 -13.02 -17.62 10.92
N VAL A 161 -11.79 -18.12 10.80
CA VAL A 161 -11.52 -19.54 10.55
C VAL A 161 -11.73 -20.29 11.86
N ARG A 162 -12.58 -21.32 11.83
CA ARG A 162 -12.80 -22.25 12.93
C ARG A 162 -12.22 -23.59 12.54
N LEU A 163 -11.56 -24.25 13.49
CA LEU A 163 -11.11 -25.63 13.31
C LEU A 163 -12.30 -26.55 13.60
N ASP A 164 -12.51 -27.52 12.73
CA ASP A 164 -13.46 -28.63 12.87
C ASP A 164 -12.71 -29.97 12.86
N GLU A 165 -13.45 -31.08 13.01
CA GLU A 165 -12.88 -32.43 13.05
C GLU A 165 -12.16 -32.85 11.75
N HIS A 166 -12.37 -32.10 10.66
CA HIS A 166 -11.75 -32.34 9.35
C HIS A 166 -10.61 -31.35 9.05
N SER A 167 -10.28 -30.47 10.00
CA SER A 167 -9.19 -29.49 9.86
C SER A 167 -7.83 -30.15 10.11
N TYR A 168 -6.90 -30.01 9.16
CA TYR A 168 -5.52 -30.49 9.24
C TYR A 168 -4.61 -29.60 10.11
#